data_AF-A0A2E6BVZ6-F1
#
_entry.id   AF-A0A2E6BVZ6-F1
#
_cell.length_a   1.000
_cell.length_b   1.000
_cell.length_c   1.000
_cell.angle_alpha   90.00
_cell.angle_beta   90.00
_cell.angle_gamma   90.00
#
_symmetry.space_group_name_H-M   'P 1'
#
loop_
_entity.id
_entity.type
_entity.pdbx_description
1 polymer ?
#
loop_
_entity_poly.entity_id
_entity_poly.type
_entity_poly.pdbx_seq_one_letter_code
_entity_poly.pdbx_strand_id
1 'polypeptide(L)'
;MSDNKRGPGRGLEDLMAQNEIDLPFLSAYGPASDVESEISQAKNPPEEIFDAVLRHLHSLRQNVEKNQEKEIQISGLMVKIEDNGVTLTFNHSIRLPFVPSDLASPGLTEGYLSDDGLSGNVKIQAWGIEARRCISRFLEHSKINDDE
;
A
#
# COMPACT_ATOMS: atom_id res chain seq x y z
N MET A 1 -47.83 -46.06 15.30
CA MET A 1 -46.41 -46.01 15.72
C MET A 1 -45.63 -46.68 14.59
N SER A 2 -44.72 -46.04 13.86
CA SER A 2 -43.68 -45.09 14.28
C SER A 2 -43.22 -44.21 13.12
N ASP A 3 -43.23 -42.88 13.33
CA ASP A 3 -42.60 -41.89 12.46
C ASP A 3 -41.08 -42.08 12.45
N ASN A 4 -40.52 -42.46 11.29
CA ASN A 4 -39.08 -42.53 11.12
C ASN A 4 -38.54 -41.14 10.76
N LYS A 5 -37.99 -40.44 11.75
CA LYS A 5 -37.33 -39.14 11.61
C LYS A 5 -36.22 -39.21 10.56
N ARG A 6 -36.40 -38.50 9.45
CA ARG A 6 -35.35 -38.23 8.46
C ARG A 6 -34.37 -37.24 9.07
N GLY A 7 -33.18 -37.71 9.45
CA GLY A 7 -32.11 -36.86 9.96
C GLY A 7 -31.55 -35.92 8.88
N PRO A 8 -31.03 -34.74 9.27
CA PRO A 8 -30.53 -33.69 8.35
C PRO A 8 -29.20 -34.04 7.66
N GLY A 9 -28.69 -35.27 7.80
CA GLY A 9 -27.39 -35.68 7.28
C GLY A 9 -27.37 -36.14 5.82
N ARG A 10 -28.52 -36.43 5.20
CA ARG A 10 -28.56 -36.95 3.81
C ARG A 10 -28.41 -35.90 2.71
N GLY A 11 -28.54 -34.61 3.03
CA GLY A 11 -28.40 -33.54 2.03
C GLY A 11 -26.97 -33.02 1.88
N LEU A 12 -26.14 -33.15 2.92
CA LEU A 12 -24.77 -32.65 2.89
C LEU A 12 -23.85 -33.59 2.11
N GLU A 13 -23.98 -34.90 2.32
CA GLU A 13 -23.22 -35.92 1.58
C GLU A 13 -23.49 -35.86 0.06
N ASP A 14 -24.74 -35.64 -0.35
CA ASP A 14 -25.12 -35.49 -1.77
C ASP A 14 -24.58 -34.17 -2.37
N LEU A 15 -24.51 -33.09 -1.58
CA LEU A 15 -23.92 -31.81 -1.98
C LEU A 15 -22.39 -31.88 -2.07
N MET A 16 -21.75 -32.66 -1.21
CA MET A 16 -20.32 -32.95 -1.25
C MET A 16 -19.98 -33.84 -2.45
N ALA A 17 -20.78 -34.88 -2.72
CA ALA A 17 -20.60 -35.73 -3.90
C ALA A 17 -20.82 -34.98 -5.23
N GLN A 18 -21.67 -33.95 -5.26
CA GLN A 18 -21.83 -33.07 -6.43
C GLN A 18 -20.72 -32.02 -6.59
N ASN A 19 -19.97 -31.70 -5.52
CA ASN A 19 -18.85 -30.76 -5.54
C ASN A 19 -17.47 -31.43 -5.49
N GLU A 20 -17.39 -32.76 -5.39
CA GLU A 20 -16.20 -33.55 -5.76
C GLU A 20 -16.03 -33.53 -7.29
N ILE A 21 -15.94 -32.32 -7.84
CA ILE A 21 -15.34 -32.07 -9.13
C ILE A 21 -13.85 -32.21 -8.83
N ASP A 22 -13.29 -33.36 -9.22
CA ASP A 22 -11.87 -33.53 -9.46
C ASP A 22 -11.38 -32.22 -10.12
N LEU A 23 -10.43 -31.53 -9.50
CA LEU A 23 -9.88 -30.26 -9.99
C LEU A 23 -8.61 -30.56 -10.79
N PRO A 24 -8.68 -31.11 -12.03
CA PRO A 24 -7.51 -31.31 -12.87
C PRO A 24 -6.86 -29.97 -13.26
N PHE A 25 -7.55 -28.86 -13.01
CA PHE A 25 -6.99 -27.51 -13.15
C PHE A 25 -5.89 -27.23 -12.11
N LEU A 26 -6.06 -27.65 -10.85
CA LEU A 26 -5.09 -27.38 -9.78
C LEU A 26 -3.85 -28.26 -9.87
N SER A 27 -3.95 -29.45 -10.47
CA SER A 27 -2.81 -30.35 -10.70
C SER A 27 -1.99 -29.99 -11.94
N ALA A 28 -2.52 -29.15 -12.85
CA ALA A 28 -1.78 -28.62 -14.00
C ALA A 28 -0.82 -27.48 -13.61
N TYR A 29 -1.12 -26.77 -12.51
CA TYR A 29 -0.12 -25.97 -11.81
C TYR A 29 0.68 -26.95 -10.95
N GLY A 30 1.97 -27.11 -11.24
CA GLY A 30 2.85 -28.04 -10.52
C GLY A 30 2.81 -27.85 -8.99
N PRO A 31 3.43 -28.77 -8.22
CA PRO A 31 3.31 -28.80 -6.76
C PRO A 31 3.39 -27.39 -6.20
N ALA A 32 2.42 -27.05 -5.35
CA ALA A 32 2.48 -25.84 -4.55
C ALA A 32 3.80 -25.93 -3.78
N SER A 33 4.81 -25.28 -4.36
CA SER A 33 6.05 -25.03 -3.69
C SER A 33 5.65 -24.26 -2.43
N ASP A 34 6.26 -24.57 -1.29
CA ASP A 34 6.07 -23.85 -0.03
C ASP A 34 6.58 -22.40 -0.14
N VAL A 35 6.02 -21.64 -1.08
CA VAL A 35 6.21 -20.21 -1.30
C VAL A 35 4.96 -19.51 -0.79
N GLU A 36 4.67 -19.73 0.49
CA GLU A 36 3.86 -18.82 1.30
C GLU A 36 4.57 -17.46 1.54
N SER A 37 5.64 -17.14 0.78
CA SER A 37 6.37 -15.88 0.88
C SER A 37 6.54 -15.08 -0.43
N GLU A 38 5.88 -15.46 -1.54
CA GLU A 38 6.11 -14.83 -2.85
C GLU A 38 4.85 -14.28 -3.55
N ILE A 39 3.92 -13.70 -2.79
CA ILE A 39 3.16 -12.56 -3.33
C ILE A 39 3.96 -11.32 -2.96
N SER A 40 4.96 -11.04 -3.80
CA SER A 40 6.10 -10.20 -3.55
C SER A 40 5.71 -8.78 -3.10
N GLN A 41 5.79 -8.51 -1.80
CA GLN A 41 6.34 -7.22 -1.36
C GLN A 41 7.83 -7.22 -1.73
N ALA A 42 8.14 -7.24 -3.02
CA ALA A 42 9.51 -7.14 -3.49
C ALA A 42 10.02 -5.80 -2.99
N LYS A 43 10.89 -5.82 -1.98
CA LYS A 43 11.59 -4.62 -1.53
C LYS A 43 12.32 -4.08 -2.75
N ASN A 44 11.84 -2.95 -3.26
CA ASN A 44 12.50 -2.28 -4.37
C ASN A 44 13.76 -1.62 -3.83
N PRO A 45 14.87 -1.59 -4.58
CA PRO A 45 16.03 -0.82 -4.16
C PRO A 45 15.60 0.66 -3.98
N PRO A 46 16.10 1.36 -2.95
CA PRO A 46 15.66 2.72 -2.62
C PRO A 46 15.72 3.69 -3.81
N GLU A 47 16.71 3.53 -4.68
CA GLU A 47 16.89 4.34 -5.89
C GLU A 47 15.72 4.18 -6.89
N GLU A 48 15.25 2.95 -7.10
CA GLU A 48 14.10 2.70 -7.97
C GLU A 48 12.80 3.25 -7.39
N ILE A 49 12.65 3.21 -6.05
CA ILE A 49 11.51 3.82 -5.36
C ILE A 49 11.56 5.34 -5.56
N PHE A 50 12.75 5.94 -5.41
CA PHE A 50 12.93 7.39 -5.58
C PHE A 50 12.62 7.82 -7.01
N ASP A 51 13.11 7.08 -8.02
CA ASP A 51 12.76 7.32 -9.42
C ASP A 51 11.27 7.11 -9.72
N ALA A 52 10.61 6.18 -9.03
CA ALA A 52 9.18 5.99 -9.13
C ALA A 52 8.39 7.16 -8.51
N VAL A 53 8.83 7.69 -7.37
CA VAL A 53 8.29 8.89 -6.74
C VAL A 53 8.44 10.09 -7.67
N LEU A 54 9.62 10.31 -8.25
CA LEU A 54 9.87 11.37 -9.23
C LEU A 54 8.92 11.31 -10.42
N ARG A 55 8.81 10.13 -11.07
CA ARG A 55 7.88 9.93 -12.18
C ARG A 55 6.43 10.24 -11.78
N HIS A 56 6.04 9.85 -10.57
CA HIS A 56 4.69 10.12 -10.05
C HIS A 56 4.47 11.62 -9.85
N LEU A 57 5.41 12.33 -9.22
CA LEU A 57 5.34 13.78 -9.03
C LEU A 57 5.26 14.55 -10.36
N HIS A 58 6.06 14.16 -11.36
CA HIS A 58 5.97 14.73 -12.71
C HIS A 58 4.61 14.46 -13.37
N SER A 59 4.03 13.27 -13.16
CA SER A 59 2.69 12.96 -13.67
C SER A 59 1.59 13.83 -13.05
N LEU A 60 1.80 14.28 -11.80
CA LEU A 60 0.96 15.22 -11.08
C LEU A 60 1.27 16.70 -11.40
N ARG A 61 2.11 16.96 -12.41
CA ARG A 61 2.53 18.30 -12.85
C ARG A 61 3.21 19.14 -11.76
N GLN A 62 3.85 18.51 -10.78
CA GLN A 62 4.65 19.23 -9.81
C GLN A 62 5.98 19.67 -10.44
N ASN A 63 6.40 20.90 -10.18
CA ASN A 63 7.70 21.39 -10.59
C ASN A 63 8.74 20.94 -9.55
N VAL A 64 9.52 19.93 -9.90
CA VAL A 64 10.47 19.28 -8.99
C VAL A 64 11.86 19.87 -9.21
N GLU A 65 12.37 20.63 -8.24
CA GLU A 65 13.77 21.05 -8.22
C GLU A 65 14.59 19.99 -7.46
N LYS A 66 15.48 19.30 -8.18
CA LYS A 66 16.47 18.41 -7.55
C LYS A 66 17.56 19.29 -6.94
N ASN A 67 17.56 19.42 -5.62
CA ASN A 67 18.59 20.19 -4.93
C ASN A 67 19.89 19.41 -4.75
N GLN A 68 19.80 18.09 -4.53
CA GLN A 68 20.93 17.15 -4.44
C GLN A 68 20.42 15.78 -4.92
N GLU A 69 21.27 14.91 -5.49
CA GLU A 69 20.83 13.63 -6.11
C GLU A 69 19.95 12.72 -5.22
N LYS A 70 19.88 13.00 -3.92
CA LYS A 70 19.24 12.21 -2.88
C LYS A 70 18.02 12.85 -2.21
N GLU A 71 17.64 14.06 -2.61
CA GLU A 71 16.55 14.80 -1.96
C GLU A 71 15.76 15.66 -2.93
N ILE A 72 14.45 15.67 -2.74
CA ILE A 72 13.49 16.52 -3.44
C ILE A 72 12.70 17.30 -2.40
N GLN A 73 12.50 18.59 -2.64
CA GLN A 73 11.65 19.43 -1.82
C GLN A 73 10.62 20.15 -2.68
N ILE A 74 9.36 20.05 -2.29
CA ILE A 74 8.20 20.70 -2.91
C ILE A 74 7.31 21.18 -1.76
N SER A 75 6.53 22.25 -1.92
CA SER A 75 5.62 22.83 -0.91
C SER A 75 5.15 21.84 0.18
N GLY A 76 5.78 21.89 1.34
CA GLY A 76 5.46 21.04 2.51
C GLY A 76 5.87 19.55 2.43
N LEU A 77 6.30 19.04 1.28
CA LEU A 77 6.79 17.67 1.06
C LEU A 77 8.32 17.64 0.85
N MET A 78 9.00 16.89 1.70
CA MET A 78 10.39 16.46 1.47
C MET A 78 10.41 14.97 1.16
N VAL A 79 11.12 14.58 0.10
CA VAL A 79 11.38 13.19 -0.27
C VAL A 79 12.88 12.97 -0.20
N LYS A 80 13.31 12.01 0.62
CA LYS A 80 14.73 11.73 0.83
C LYS A 80 14.99 10.23 0.74
N ILE A 81 16.05 9.87 0.03
CA ILE A 81 16.48 8.47 -0.03
C ILE A 81 17.32 8.09 1.20
N GLU A 82 17.07 6.89 1.71
CA GLU A 82 17.78 6.27 2.83
C GLU A 82 18.10 4.80 2.52
N ASP A 83 18.94 4.17 3.33
CA ASP A 83 19.50 2.83 3.06
C ASP A 83 18.45 1.74 2.81
N ASN A 84 17.26 1.87 3.42
CA ASN A 84 16.19 0.87 3.37
C ASN A 84 14.89 1.39 2.75
N GLY A 85 14.91 2.51 2.03
CA GLY A 85 13.73 3.02 1.34
C GLY A 85 13.78 4.52 1.09
N VAL A 86 12.60 5.10 0.84
CA VAL A 86 12.46 6.54 0.61
C VAL A 86 11.54 7.12 1.67
N THR A 87 12.08 8.07 2.44
CA THR A 87 11.34 8.77 3.49
C THR A 87 10.62 9.97 2.89
N LEU A 88 9.31 10.02 3.11
CA LEU A 88 8.47 11.19 2.88
C LEU A 88 8.29 11.92 4.20
N THR A 89 8.52 13.22 4.21
CA THR A 89 8.22 14.10 5.35
C THR A 89 7.24 15.17 4.90
N PHE A 90 6.16 15.33 5.65
CA PHE A 90 5.05 16.23 5.37
C PHE A 90 4.98 17.31 6.45
N ASN A 91 4.78 18.55 6.04
CA ASN A 91 4.51 19.68 6.92
C ASN A 91 3.48 20.59 6.27
N HIS A 92 2.51 21.06 7.06
CA HIS A 92 1.52 22.02 6.62
C HIS A 92 1.10 22.94 7.78
N SER A 93 0.62 24.14 7.44
CA SER A 93 -0.01 25.09 8.37
C SER A 93 -1.32 24.59 8.98
N ILE A 94 -1.98 23.60 8.37
CA ILE A 94 -3.23 23.00 8.82
C ILE A 94 -3.08 21.49 8.95
N ARG A 95 -4.07 20.85 9.57
CA ARG A 95 -3.99 19.41 9.86
C ARG A 95 -3.92 18.58 8.57
N LEU A 96 -2.90 17.74 8.48
CA LEU A 96 -2.65 16.84 7.37
C LEU A 96 -3.84 15.90 7.11
N PRO A 97 -4.04 15.47 5.86
CA PRO A 97 -5.18 14.64 5.48
C PRO A 97 -4.95 13.17 5.82
N PHE A 98 -4.31 12.85 6.94
CA PHE A 98 -3.90 11.49 7.31
C PHE A 98 -4.47 11.09 8.67
N VAL A 99 -4.78 9.80 8.79
CA VAL A 99 -4.90 9.11 10.08
C VAL A 99 -3.73 8.14 10.26
N PRO A 100 -3.38 7.70 11.48
CA PRO A 100 -2.23 6.82 11.70
C PRO A 100 -2.23 5.55 10.82
N SER A 101 -3.40 4.98 10.53
CA SER A 101 -3.50 3.80 9.67
C SER A 101 -3.13 4.07 8.21
N ASP A 102 -3.26 5.31 7.72
CA ASP A 102 -2.83 5.66 6.36
C ASP A 102 -1.30 5.54 6.21
N LEU A 103 -0.54 5.83 7.28
CA LEU A 103 0.93 5.78 7.30
C LEU A 103 1.50 4.41 7.69
N ALA A 104 0.62 3.45 8.00
CA ALA A 104 0.95 2.05 8.30
C ALA A 104 0.45 1.07 7.22
N SER A 105 0.04 1.60 6.05
CA SER A 105 -0.44 0.81 4.92
C SER A 105 0.65 -0.11 4.33
N PRO A 106 0.28 -1.19 3.60
CA PRO A 106 1.25 -2.07 2.97
C PRO A 106 2.28 -1.34 2.09
N GLY A 107 3.56 -1.68 2.26
CA GLY A 107 4.69 -1.02 1.58
C GLY A 107 5.17 0.27 2.24
N LEU A 108 4.46 0.76 3.26
CA LEU A 108 4.81 1.89 4.10
C LEU A 108 5.24 1.41 5.49
N THR A 109 6.26 2.05 6.04
CA THR A 109 6.83 1.72 7.35
C THR A 109 7.24 2.99 8.07
N GLU A 110 7.54 2.89 9.36
CA GLU A 110 8.02 4.03 10.17
C GLU A 110 7.08 5.25 10.10
N GLY A 111 5.78 5.01 9.94
CA GLY A 111 4.77 6.06 9.84
C GLY A 111 4.59 6.80 11.17
N TYR A 112 4.60 8.13 11.11
CA TYR A 112 4.39 9.01 12.25
C TYR A 112 3.52 10.21 11.85
N LEU A 113 2.63 10.61 12.75
CA LEU A 113 1.83 11.83 12.65
C LEU A 113 1.93 12.56 13.99
N SER A 114 2.21 13.86 13.98
CA SER A 114 2.27 14.66 15.20
C SER A 114 0.90 14.77 15.88
N ASP A 115 0.89 15.06 17.18
CA ASP A 115 -0.35 15.16 17.98
C ASP A 115 -1.29 16.27 17.46
N ASP A 116 -0.72 17.41 17.05
CA ASP A 116 -1.45 18.49 16.38
C ASP A 116 -1.89 18.10 14.95
N GLY A 117 -1.23 17.11 14.36
CA GLY A 117 -1.44 16.62 13.00
C GLY A 117 -0.94 17.56 11.92
N LEU A 118 -0.08 18.53 12.23
CA LEU A 118 0.49 19.48 11.26
C LEU A 118 1.72 18.93 10.54
N SER A 119 2.33 17.88 11.09
CA SER A 119 3.52 17.23 10.53
C SER A 119 3.40 15.71 10.59
N GLY A 120 4.09 15.04 9.68
CA GLY A 120 4.14 13.59 9.66
C GLY A 120 5.27 13.08 8.77
N ASN A 121 5.56 11.80 8.87
CA ASN A 121 6.50 11.13 7.99
C ASN A 121 6.10 9.69 7.76
N VAL A 122 6.65 9.11 6.69
CA VAL A 122 6.52 7.69 6.38
C VAL A 122 7.65 7.25 5.46
N LYS A 123 8.12 6.01 5.62
CA LYS A 123 9.14 5.40 4.76
C LYS A 123 8.51 4.40 3.80
N ILE A 124 8.70 4.63 2.49
CA ILE A 124 8.30 3.70 1.44
C ILE A 124 9.39 2.63 1.29
N GLN A 125 9.03 1.37 1.54
CA GLN A 125 9.89 0.20 1.32
C GLN A 125 9.48 -0.62 0.08
N ALA A 126 8.22 -0.48 -0.34
CA ALA A 126 7.73 -1.07 -1.58
C ALA A 126 6.85 -0.06 -2.30
N TRP A 127 7.16 0.19 -3.58
CA TRP A 127 6.39 1.13 -4.37
C TRP A 127 5.06 0.51 -4.80
N GLY A 128 3.94 1.21 -4.59
CA GLY A 128 2.63 0.67 -4.85
C GLY A 128 1.51 1.70 -4.80
N ILE A 129 0.26 1.21 -4.78
CA ILE A 129 -0.95 2.04 -4.76
C ILE A 129 -0.97 2.94 -3.51
N GLU A 130 -0.58 2.40 -2.36
CA GLU A 130 -0.61 3.13 -1.10
C GLU A 130 0.41 4.28 -1.05
N ALA A 131 1.63 4.06 -1.53
CA ALA A 131 2.64 5.11 -1.66
C ALA A 131 2.17 6.25 -2.59
N ARG A 132 1.61 5.90 -3.75
CA ARG A 132 1.04 6.89 -4.69
C ARG A 132 -0.10 7.67 -4.07
N ARG A 133 -1.03 6.97 -3.40
CA ARG A 133 -2.19 7.56 -2.74
C ARG A 133 -1.79 8.51 -1.63
N CYS A 134 -0.78 8.15 -0.83
CA CYS A 134 -0.23 9.00 0.24
C CYS A 134 0.28 10.34 -0.33
N ILE A 135 1.13 10.29 -1.36
CA ILE A 135 1.66 11.49 -2.03
C ILE A 135 0.54 12.32 -2.65
N SER A 136 -0.37 11.68 -3.41
CA SER A 136 -1.45 12.38 -4.09
C SER A 136 -2.41 13.08 -3.12
N ARG A 137 -2.77 12.43 -1.99
CA ARG A 137 -3.63 13.03 -0.96
C ARG A 137 -2.97 14.26 -0.34
N PHE A 138 -1.68 14.19 -0.03
CA PHE A 138 -0.97 15.35 0.52
C PHE A 138 -0.94 16.50 -0.48
N LEU A 139 -0.56 16.25 -1.74
CA LEU A 139 -0.46 17.32 -2.74
C LEU A 139 -1.83 17.93 -3.09
N GLU A 140 -2.89 17.12 -3.14
CA GLU A 140 -4.26 17.62 -3.31
C GLU A 140 -4.67 18.51 -2.14
N HIS A 141 -4.37 18.07 -0.91
CA HIS A 141 -4.61 18.85 0.30
C HIS A 141 -3.85 20.18 0.29
N SER A 142 -2.54 20.17 0.00
CA SER A 142 -1.74 21.39 -0.11
C SER A 142 -2.31 22.34 -1.16
N LYS A 143 -2.62 21.85 -2.36
CA LYS A 143 -3.19 22.68 -3.41
C LYS A 143 -4.50 23.35 -2.99
N ILE A 144 -5.38 22.64 -2.29
CA ILE A 144 -6.68 23.20 -1.86
C ILE A 144 -6.51 24.26 -0.78
N ASN A 145 -5.54 24.11 0.12
CA ASN A 145 -5.43 24.92 1.33
C ASN A 145 -4.30 25.96 1.30
N ASP A 146 -3.39 25.90 0.33
CA ASP A 146 -2.35 26.92 0.07
C ASP A 146 -2.83 27.98 -0.94
N ASP A 147 -3.87 27.70 -1.73
CA ASP A 147 -4.48 28.63 -2.69
C ASP A 147 -5.54 29.58 -2.04
N GLU A 148 -5.61 29.65 -0.70
CA GLU A 148 -6.36 30.67 0.09
C GLU A 148 -5.47 31.84 0.53
#